data_AF-U4VLA1-F1
#
_entry.id   AF-U4VLA1-F1
#
_cell.length_a   1.000
_cell.length_b   1.000
_cell.length_c   1.000
_cell.angle_alpha   90.00
_cell.angle_beta   90.00
_cell.angle_gamma   90.00
#
_symmetry.space_group_name_H-M   'P 1'
#
loop_
_entity.id
_entity.type
_entity.pdbx_description
1 polymer ?
#
loop_
_entity_poly.entity_id
_entity_poly.type
_entity_poly.pdbx_seq_one_letter_code
_entity_poly.pdbx_strand_id
1 'polypeptide(L)'
;MNFEPLLHAPLAIQIHVATVVPAAIIGLVIFMRREGTRLHKALGRLWVMLMVATAISSFFIHQINLIGGFSPIHILSILVLAGCACAVVAARTGR
;
A
#
# COMPACT_ATOMS: atom_id res chain seq x y z
N MET A 1 22.44 9.46 -4.59
CA MET A 1 21.06 9.76 -5.03
C MET A 1 20.62 11.02 -4.31
N ASN A 2 20.07 12.02 -5.01
CA ASN A 2 19.60 13.26 -4.40
C ASN A 2 18.12 13.10 -3.99
N PHE A 3 17.80 13.31 -2.72
CA PHE A 3 16.43 13.18 -2.17
C PHE A 3 15.67 14.51 -2.12
N GLU A 4 16.31 15.63 -2.49
CA GLU A 4 15.68 16.94 -2.67
C GLU A 4 14.27 16.88 -3.30
N PRO A 5 14.04 16.22 -4.44
CA PRO A 5 12.70 16.20 -5.05
C PRO A 5 11.64 15.52 -4.18
N LEU A 6 12.00 14.58 -3.31
CA LEU A 6 11.06 13.95 -2.38
C LEU A 6 10.77 14.85 -1.17
N LEU A 7 11.78 15.58 -0.68
CA LEU A 7 11.63 16.48 0.47
C LEU A 7 10.78 17.71 0.13
N HIS A 8 10.82 18.18 -1.12
CA HIS A 8 9.98 19.28 -1.62
C HIS A 8 8.64 18.83 -2.19
N ALA A 9 8.39 17.52 -2.28
CA ALA A 9 7.12 17.00 -2.77
C ALA A 9 5.97 17.27 -1.76
N PRO A 10 4.71 17.34 -2.23
CA PRO A 10 3.55 17.41 -1.36
C PRO A 10 3.57 16.32 -0.28
N LEU A 11 3.08 16.65 0.92
CA LEU A 11 3.06 15.74 2.06
C LEU A 11 2.40 14.39 1.74
N ALA A 12 1.35 14.39 0.90
CA ALA A 12 0.69 13.17 0.44
C ALA A 12 1.65 12.22 -0.30
N ILE A 13 2.54 12.75 -1.15
CA ILE A 13 3.54 11.96 -1.88
C ILE A 13 4.59 11.42 -0.91
N GLN A 14 5.04 12.22 0.05
CA GLN A 14 6.00 11.78 1.07
C GLN A 14 5.45 10.62 1.89
N ILE A 15 4.19 10.74 2.38
CA ILE A 15 3.51 9.68 3.13
C ILE A 15 3.31 8.44 2.26
N HIS A 16 2.90 8.62 1.00
CA HIS A 16 2.71 7.51 0.07
C HIS A 16 4.01 6.72 -0.14
N VAL A 17 5.12 7.41 -0.42
CA VAL A 17 6.44 6.76 -0.60
C VAL A 17 6.91 6.11 0.70
N ALA A 18 6.76 6.79 1.84
CA ALA A 18 7.15 6.29 3.15
C ALA A 18 6.39 5.03 3.57
N THR A 19 5.18 4.81 3.04
CA THR A 19 4.34 3.64 3.34
C THR A 19 4.50 2.52 2.30
N VAL A 20 4.57 2.86 1.01
CA VAL A 20 4.65 1.87 -0.08
C VAL A 20 6.01 1.17 -0.13
N VAL A 21 7.10 1.87 0.18
CA VAL A 21 8.46 1.28 0.10
C VAL A 21 8.64 0.18 1.15
N PRO A 22 8.36 0.40 2.45
CA PRO A 22 8.39 -0.68 3.44
C PRO A 22 7.37 -1.78 3.11
N ALA A 23 6.18 -1.43 2.61
CA ALA A 23 5.18 -2.43 2.24
C ALA A 23 5.66 -3.36 1.12
N ALA A 24 6.37 -2.85 0.12
CA ALA A 24 6.94 -3.67 -0.95
C ALA A 24 7.98 -4.66 -0.41
N ILE A 25 8.87 -4.20 0.48
CA ILE A 25 9.88 -5.05 1.13
C ILE A 25 9.21 -6.12 1.99
N ILE A 26 8.25 -5.72 2.84
CA ILE A 26 7.52 -6.66 3.70
C ILE A 26 6.73 -7.65 2.85
N GLY A 27 6.10 -7.21 1.77
CA GLY A 27 5.37 -8.07 0.84
C GLY A 27 6.26 -9.14 0.23
N LEU A 28 7.46 -8.77 -0.21
CA LEU A 28 8.46 -9.73 -0.71
C LEU A 28 8.88 -10.73 0.38
N VAL A 29 9.12 -10.25 1.60
CA VAL A 29 9.46 -11.11 2.74
C VAL A 29 8.32 -12.08 3.05
N ILE A 30 7.07 -11.63 3.04
CA ILE A 30 5.89 -12.49 3.25
C ILE A 30 5.84 -13.57 2.16
N PHE A 31 6.06 -13.20 0.91
CA PHE A 31 6.02 -14.11 -0.24
C PHE A 31 7.10 -15.19 -0.17
N MET A 32 8.30 -14.85 0.29
CA MET A 32 9.41 -15.82 0.44
C MET A 32 9.30 -16.70 1.69
N ARG A 33 8.41 -16.37 2.64
CA ARG A 33 8.31 -17.07 3.92
C ARG A 33 7.14 -18.04 3.94
N ARG A 34 7.38 -19.18 4.59
CA ARG A 34 6.36 -20.21 4.79
C ARG A 34 5.12 -19.63 5.49
N GLU A 35 3.98 -19.86 4.86
CA GLU A 35 2.65 -19.48 5.34
C GLU A 35 2.34 -20.09 6.72
N GLY A 36 1.46 -19.44 7.48
CA GLY A 36 0.95 -19.96 8.75
C GLY A 36 1.82 -19.73 9.99
N THR A 37 3.06 -19.25 9.85
CA THR A 37 3.91 -18.92 11.02
C THR A 37 3.40 -17.67 11.77
N ARG A 38 3.71 -17.56 13.07
CA ARG A 38 3.37 -16.35 13.88
C ARG A 38 3.94 -15.07 13.25
N LEU A 39 5.14 -15.16 12.67
CA LEU A 39 5.78 -14.04 11.98
C LEU A 39 5.05 -13.68 10.68
N HIS A 40 4.64 -14.67 9.87
CA HIS A 40 3.86 -14.42 8.65
C HIS A 40 2.56 -13.67 8.98
N LYS A 41 1.85 -14.06 10.05
CA LYS A 41 0.64 -13.37 10.52
C LYS A 41 0.90 -11.94 11.04
N ALA A 42 2.05 -11.70 11.67
CA ALA A 42 2.43 -10.37 12.14
C ALA A 42 2.80 -9.44 10.97
N LEU A 43 3.65 -9.92 10.05
CA LEU A 43 4.05 -9.20 8.85
C LEU A 43 2.84 -8.93 7.95
N GLY A 44 1.94 -9.89 7.76
CA GLY A 44 0.71 -9.71 6.98
C GLY A 44 -0.18 -8.59 7.52
N ARG A 45 -0.34 -8.48 8.85
CA ARG A 45 -1.08 -7.37 9.48
C ARG A 45 -0.40 -6.03 9.24
N LEU A 46 0.92 -5.96 9.43
CA LEU A 46 1.70 -4.75 9.18
C LEU A 46 1.61 -4.34 7.70
N TRP A 47 1.72 -5.30 6.78
CA TRP A 47 1.61 -5.09 5.35
C TRP A 47 0.25 -4.51 4.96
N VAL A 48 -0.85 -5.08 5.46
CA VAL A 48 -2.21 -4.54 5.22
C VAL A 48 -2.34 -3.10 5.72
N MET A 49 -1.85 -2.79 6.93
CA MET A 49 -1.89 -1.43 7.47
C MET A 49 -1.15 -0.44 6.57
N LEU A 50 0.04 -0.82 6.08
CA LEU A 50 0.83 0.01 5.17
C LEU A 50 0.16 0.18 3.80
N MET A 51 -0.44 -0.89 3.25
CA MET A 51 -1.16 -0.82 1.97
C MET A 51 -2.41 0.04 2.04
N VAL A 52 -3.15 -0.01 3.14
CA VAL A 52 -4.29 0.90 3.38
C VAL A 52 -3.82 2.36 3.45
N ALA A 53 -2.75 2.65 4.20
CA ALA A 53 -2.20 4.00 4.27
C ALA A 53 -1.67 4.50 2.91
N THR A 54 -1.03 3.62 2.14
CA THR A 54 -0.58 3.89 0.76
C THR A 54 -1.76 4.22 -0.16
N ALA A 55 -2.83 3.43 -0.12
CA ALA A 55 -4.00 3.64 -0.94
C ALA A 55 -4.73 4.93 -0.56
N ILE A 56 -4.91 5.21 0.73
CA ILE A 56 -5.55 6.45 1.22
C ILE A 56 -4.75 7.68 0.78
N SER A 57 -3.42 7.69 1.01
CA SER A 57 -2.57 8.82 0.60
C SER A 57 -2.59 9.04 -0.92
N SER A 58 -2.75 7.98 -1.69
CA SER A 58 -2.84 8.06 -3.14
C SER A 58 -4.09 8.79 -3.66
N PHE A 59 -5.20 8.82 -2.91
CA PHE A 59 -6.38 9.61 -3.29
C PHE A 59 -6.12 11.12 -3.22
N PHE A 60 -5.08 11.57 -2.53
CA PHE A 60 -4.69 12.98 -2.47
C PHE A 60 -3.71 13.36 -3.59
N ILE A 61 -3.22 12.40 -4.37
CA ILE A 61 -2.27 12.61 -5.46
C ILE A 61 -3.02 12.79 -6.79
N HIS A 62 -3.26 14.05 -7.18
CA HIS A 62 -4.00 14.42 -8.39
C HIS A 62 -3.11 14.83 -9.57
N GLN A 63 -1.92 14.25 -9.68
CA GLN A 63 -0.92 14.67 -10.68
C GLN A 63 -1.33 14.35 -12.13
N ILE A 64 -2.10 13.27 -12.35
CA ILE A 64 -2.48 12.82 -13.70
C ILE A 64 -4.00 12.97 -13.87
N ASN A 65 -4.44 14.18 -14.17
CA ASN A 65 -5.85 14.53 -14.41
C ASN A 65 -6.31 14.10 -15.81
N LEU A 66 -6.55 12.80 -16.03
CA LEU A 66 -7.00 12.28 -17.33
C LEU A 66 -8.49 12.55 -17.60
N ILE A 67 -9.37 12.34 -16.60
CA ILE A 67 -10.82 12.55 -16.74
C ILE A 67 -11.37 13.15 -15.44
N GLY A 68 -11.80 14.41 -15.49
CA GLY A 68 -12.58 15.04 -14.40
C GLY A 68 -11.93 15.06 -13.01
N GLY A 69 -10.60 15.00 -12.90
CA GLY A 69 -9.88 14.93 -11.62
C GLY A 69 -9.43 13.51 -11.21
N PHE A 70 -9.93 12.47 -11.87
CA PHE A 70 -9.57 11.09 -11.55
C PHE A 70 -8.37 10.60 -12.36
N SER A 71 -7.34 10.17 -11.64
CA SER A 71 -6.18 9.46 -12.19
C SER A 71 -6.39 7.94 -12.13
N PRO A 72 -5.85 7.13 -13.05
CA PRO A 72 -5.83 5.66 -12.96
C PRO A 72 -5.34 5.12 -11.61
N ILE A 73 -4.52 5.89 -10.91
CA ILE A 73 -4.01 5.56 -9.57
C ILE A 73 -5.15 5.46 -8.53
N HIS A 74 -6.26 6.18 -8.72
CA HIS A 74 -7.44 6.10 -7.84
C HIS A 74 -8.16 4.76 -8.00
N ILE A 75 -8.29 4.27 -9.24
CA ILE A 75 -8.85 2.95 -9.52
C ILE A 75 -7.97 1.88 -8.90
N LEU A 76 -6.64 2.00 -9.05
CA LEU A 76 -5.68 1.10 -8.40
C LEU A 76 -5.82 1.14 -6.88
N SER A 77 -6.03 2.31 -6.28
CA SER A 77 -6.19 2.46 -4.83
C SER A 77 -7.46 1.76 -4.33
N ILE A 78 -8.57 1.86 -5.07
CA ILE A 78 -9.80 1.12 -4.78
C ILE A 78 -9.54 -0.39 -4.84
N LEU A 79 -8.85 -0.85 -5.88
CA LEU A 79 -8.50 -2.27 -6.04
C LEU A 79 -7.62 -2.77 -4.89
N VAL A 80 -6.65 -1.98 -4.45
CA VAL A 80 -5.78 -2.31 -3.30
C VAL A 80 -6.60 -2.40 -2.01
N LEU A 81 -7.52 -1.47 -1.76
CA LEU A 81 -8.40 -1.52 -0.58
C LEU A 81 -9.32 -2.75 -0.60
N ALA A 82 -9.92 -3.06 -1.75
CA ALA A 82 -10.72 -4.26 -1.93
C ALA A 82 -9.88 -5.53 -1.70
N GLY A 83 -8.67 -5.59 -2.27
CA GLY A 83 -7.72 -6.68 -2.05
C GLY A 83 -7.32 -6.85 -0.59
N CYS A 84 -7.08 -5.76 0.13
CA CYS A 84 -6.81 -5.78 1.57
C CYS A 84 -7.99 -6.34 2.37
N ALA A 85 -9.22 -5.93 2.05
CA ALA A 85 -10.42 -6.47 2.67
C ALA A 85 -10.55 -7.98 2.43
N CYS A 86 -10.36 -8.42 1.19
CA CYS A 86 -10.34 -9.85 0.82
C CYS A 86 -9.26 -10.62 1.58
N ALA A 87 -8.04 -10.08 1.67
CA ALA A 87 -6.93 -10.70 2.39
C ALA A 87 -7.23 -10.86 3.89
N VAL A 88 -7.85 -9.85 4.52
CA VAL A 88 -8.28 -9.92 5.92
C VAL A 88 -9.39 -10.96 6.11
N VAL A 89 -10.36 -11.03 5.21
CA VAL A 89 -11.43 -12.04 5.26
C VAL A 89 -10.88 -13.45 5.07
N ALA A 90 -9.99 -13.67 4.10
CA ALA A 90 -9.32 -14.95 3.89
C ALA A 90 -8.55 -15.39 5.15
N ALA A 91 -7.74 -14.50 5.72
CA ALA A 91 -6.99 -14.75 6.94
C ALA A 91 -7.88 -15.08 8.16
N ARG A 92 -9.10 -14.52 8.24
CA ARG A 92 -10.08 -14.82 9.30
C ARG A 92 -10.80 -16.14 9.08
N THR A 93 -11.04 -16.50 7.83
CA THR A 93 -11.74 -17.75 7.45
C THR A 93 -10.82 -18.96 7.35
N GLY A 94 -9.51 -18.76 7.58
CA GLY A 94 -8.52 -19.85 7.58
C GLY A 94 -8.27 -20.44 6.18
N ARG A 95 -8.56 -19.65 5.13
CA ARG A 95 -8.27 -20.00 3.74
C ARG A 95 -6.90 -19.52 3.32
#